data_AF-A0A8J7L4T0-F1
#
_entry.id   AF-A0A8J7L4T0-F1
#
_cell.length_a   1.000
_cell.length_b   1.000
_cell.length_c   1.000
_cell.angle_alpha   90.00
_cell.angle_beta   90.00
_cell.angle_gamma   90.00
#
_symmetry.space_group_name_H-M   'P 1'
#
loop_
_entity.id
_entity.type
_entity.pdbx_description
1 polymer ?
#
loop_
_entity_poly.entity_id
_entity_poly.type
_entity_poly.pdbx_seq_one_letter_code
_entity_poly.pdbx_strand_id
1 'polypeptide(L)'
;MEELSSLQKFTVHQVIEFRKKVLQDDNIYNISFEEIGQLFLKEFIGDDIFENFTFEQIRLQYISLLDIGTNKITIHFEGKQKEICLSPIPVQEKEFFTYICKKYISLQKEPRLCLLELYQKTSVDLQEIEERISKYEKQIEEQNRQKNELQPDDYKVQLLKYYVNLNIEAKNEIIKFLTSRNIKMCALEKSSSKFEFISSLSFFQQEPYTYSYRNQPLRYDADKLSHIANKFLDVTIPEMRNLEKLYKDSPSEFYEYAQKYIIDKKIIEHIEKYIKENHFLNARRHVLQPALDNYQKDKVLFLNLTPLQIEGIFYDYCIGLGIPEKSIQKASIGEKLDKIIAINPNLHDFEYFKFVFPKTRNRVAHGKLFKEEECNQISCTLLLDLHDVCGRVTSDNIPVNLLVILLKEIKESRNINSNLIKISYANLQGIKCPNFYNLQEAIDLVEKKCNEDQLFNYLYEIITKSTNNLVLIKCIEKILNFYKNKGIQIHNHNELFKEIQQIREIEISIKNKEVNFIEFCEALDSLL
;
A
#
# COMPACT_ATOMS: atom_id res chain seq x y z
N MET A 1 12.55 -13.98 27.71
CA MET A 1 13.09 -15.27 28.18
C MET A 1 13.23 -15.33 29.71
N GLU A 2 13.51 -14.22 30.41
CA GLU A 2 13.63 -14.20 31.88
C GLU A 2 12.30 -14.29 32.66
N GLU A 3 11.12 -14.11 32.03
CA GLU A 3 9.83 -14.06 32.75
C GLU A 3 9.03 -15.39 32.80
N LEU A 4 9.43 -16.43 32.06
CA LEU A 4 8.72 -17.73 32.01
C LEU A 4 9.22 -18.76 33.04
N SER A 5 10.22 -18.42 33.86
CA SER A 5 10.96 -19.36 34.71
C SER A 5 10.29 -19.69 36.06
N SER A 6 9.03 -19.30 36.28
CA SER A 6 8.42 -19.38 37.62
C SER A 6 7.72 -20.70 37.96
N LEU A 7 7.62 -21.69 37.05
CA LEU A 7 6.99 -22.98 37.33
C LEU A 7 8.04 -24.10 37.42
N GLN A 8 8.64 -24.32 38.58
CA GLN A 8 9.77 -25.27 38.70
C GLN A 8 9.40 -26.75 38.46
N LYS A 9 8.10 -27.12 38.54
CA LYS A 9 7.62 -28.49 38.21
C LYS A 9 7.35 -28.72 36.72
N PHE A 10 7.34 -27.67 35.89
CA PHE A 10 7.00 -27.75 34.47
C PHE A 10 8.03 -27.04 33.61
N THR A 11 8.37 -27.64 32.48
CA THR A 11 9.30 -27.01 31.55
C THR A 11 8.64 -25.81 30.87
N VAL A 12 9.44 -24.78 30.56
CA VAL A 12 9.00 -23.66 29.72
C VAL A 12 8.38 -24.15 28.40
N HIS A 13 8.87 -25.28 27.88
CA HIS A 13 8.31 -25.95 26.71
C HIS A 13 6.85 -26.38 26.90
N GLN A 14 6.48 -26.96 28.05
CA GLN A 14 5.09 -27.35 28.33
C GLN A 14 4.15 -26.14 28.40
N VAL A 15 4.59 -25.03 28.99
CA VAL A 15 3.82 -23.78 29.03
C VAL A 15 3.63 -23.21 27.62
N ILE A 16 4.67 -23.26 26.79
CA ILE A 16 4.60 -22.83 25.38
C ILE A 16 3.65 -23.72 24.58
N GLU A 17 3.69 -25.04 24.74
CA GLU A 17 2.79 -25.97 24.05
C GLU A 17 1.34 -25.79 24.47
N PHE A 18 1.07 -25.64 25.77
CA PHE A 18 -0.27 -25.29 26.26
C PHE A 18 -0.76 -23.98 25.66
N ARG A 19 0.08 -22.95 25.68
CA ARG A 19 -0.25 -21.64 25.10
C ARG A 19 -0.59 -21.76 23.61
N LYS A 20 0.20 -22.52 22.82
CA LYS A 20 -0.11 -22.77 21.40
C LYS A 20 -1.46 -23.48 21.24
N LYS A 21 -1.70 -24.55 22.02
CA LYS A 21 -2.95 -25.32 22.00
C LYS A 21 -4.16 -24.42 22.25
N VAL A 22 -4.10 -23.59 23.30
CA VAL A 22 -5.18 -22.65 23.64
C VAL A 22 -5.39 -21.57 22.58
N LEU A 23 -4.31 -20.98 22.04
CA LEU A 23 -4.41 -19.92 21.03
C LEU A 23 -4.85 -20.44 19.64
N GLN A 24 -4.65 -21.72 19.36
CA GLN A 24 -5.11 -22.36 18.12
C GLN A 24 -6.55 -22.87 18.20
N ASP A 25 -7.07 -23.07 19.41
CA ASP A 25 -8.44 -23.51 19.65
C ASP A 25 -9.44 -22.38 19.40
N ASP A 26 -10.43 -22.64 18.55
CA ASP A 26 -11.51 -21.71 18.24
C ASP A 26 -12.41 -21.41 19.45
N ASN A 27 -12.38 -22.25 20.50
CA ASN A 27 -13.14 -22.02 21.71
C ASN A 27 -12.66 -20.79 22.49
N ILE A 28 -11.41 -20.35 22.30
CA ILE A 28 -10.85 -19.17 23.00
C ILE A 28 -11.66 -17.89 22.80
N TYR A 29 -12.43 -17.83 21.71
CA TYR A 29 -13.30 -16.69 21.37
C TYR A 29 -14.67 -16.74 22.04
N ASN A 30 -15.00 -17.81 22.76
CA ASN A 30 -16.28 -18.01 23.44
C ASN A 30 -16.15 -17.99 24.98
N ILE A 31 -14.93 -18.10 25.48
CA ILE A 31 -14.65 -18.27 26.91
C ILE A 31 -14.03 -17.02 27.54
N SER A 32 -14.28 -16.84 28.83
CA SER A 32 -13.77 -15.79 29.69
C SER A 32 -12.35 -16.07 30.19
N PHE A 33 -11.70 -15.06 30.80
CA PHE A 33 -10.41 -15.29 31.47
C PHE A 33 -10.49 -16.30 32.61
N GLU A 34 -11.63 -16.40 33.27
CA GLU A 34 -11.87 -17.40 34.30
C GLU A 34 -11.75 -18.80 33.71
N GLU A 35 -12.51 -19.11 32.66
CA GLU A 35 -12.49 -20.41 31.99
C GLU A 35 -11.12 -20.73 31.37
N ILE A 36 -10.44 -19.74 30.77
CA ILE A 36 -9.07 -19.91 30.25
C ILE A 36 -8.10 -20.23 31.39
N GLY A 37 -8.20 -19.52 32.51
CA GLY A 37 -7.40 -19.76 33.70
C GLY A 37 -7.69 -21.12 34.34
N GLN A 38 -8.94 -21.58 34.30
CA GLN A 38 -9.32 -22.92 34.73
C GLN A 38 -8.70 -24.00 33.83
N LEU A 39 -8.70 -23.83 32.51
CA LEU A 39 -8.02 -24.74 31.58
C LEU A 39 -6.53 -24.86 31.89
N PHE A 40 -5.89 -23.73 32.21
CA PHE A 40 -4.48 -23.73 32.64
C PHE A 40 -4.30 -24.54 33.92
N LEU A 41 -5.12 -24.30 34.94
CA LEU A 41 -4.99 -25.01 36.21
C LEU A 41 -5.34 -26.50 36.10
N LYS A 42 -6.28 -26.89 35.25
CA LYS A 42 -6.56 -28.30 34.97
C LYS A 42 -5.37 -29.01 34.35
N GLU A 43 -4.73 -28.40 33.35
CA GLU A 43 -3.56 -28.99 32.68
C GLU A 43 -2.35 -29.10 33.61
N PHE A 44 -2.15 -28.14 34.53
CA PHE A 44 -0.94 -28.06 35.37
C PHE A 44 -1.11 -28.52 36.83
N ILE A 45 -2.34 -28.68 37.34
CA ILE A 45 -2.61 -29.17 38.71
C ILE A 45 -3.42 -30.47 38.68
N GLY A 46 -4.41 -30.59 37.79
CA GLY A 46 -5.24 -31.78 37.62
C GLY A 46 -6.69 -31.45 37.27
N ASP A 47 -7.35 -32.35 36.53
CA ASP A 47 -8.69 -32.13 35.98
C ASP A 47 -9.79 -31.93 37.05
N ASP A 48 -9.68 -32.65 38.17
CA ASP A 48 -10.70 -32.67 39.24
C ASP A 48 -10.50 -31.53 40.28
N ILE A 49 -9.61 -30.57 40.01
CA ILE A 49 -9.21 -29.56 40.98
C ILE A 49 -10.40 -28.67 41.43
N PHE A 50 -11.28 -28.31 40.49
CA PHE A 50 -12.43 -27.45 40.78
C PHE A 50 -13.60 -28.22 41.43
N GLU A 51 -13.59 -29.55 41.40
CA GLU A 51 -14.61 -30.38 42.05
C GLU A 51 -14.26 -30.66 43.52
N ASN A 52 -12.96 -30.69 43.83
CA ASN A 52 -12.45 -31.16 45.13
C ASN A 52 -11.92 -30.05 46.05
N PHE A 53 -11.68 -28.84 45.54
CA PHE A 53 -11.00 -27.78 46.29
C PHE A 53 -11.73 -26.43 46.22
N THR A 54 -11.66 -25.65 47.30
CA THR A 54 -12.11 -24.26 47.33
C THR A 54 -11.12 -23.34 46.59
N PHE A 55 -11.57 -22.17 46.14
CA PHE A 55 -10.71 -21.18 45.48
C PHE A 55 -9.41 -20.89 46.23
N GLU A 56 -9.45 -20.68 47.55
CA GLU A 56 -8.23 -20.43 48.34
C GLU A 56 -7.29 -21.65 48.36
N GLN A 57 -7.83 -22.87 48.40
CA GLN A 57 -7.03 -24.09 48.32
C GLN A 57 -6.37 -24.24 46.94
N ILE A 58 -7.10 -23.93 45.86
CA ILE A 58 -6.58 -23.90 44.49
C ILE A 58 -5.47 -22.86 44.35
N ARG A 59 -5.69 -21.65 44.88
CA ARG A 59 -4.71 -20.56 44.89
C ARG A 59 -3.44 -20.94 45.65
N LEU A 60 -3.58 -21.59 46.81
CA LEU A 60 -2.45 -22.10 47.59
C LEU A 60 -1.70 -23.22 46.87
N GLN A 61 -2.40 -24.14 46.20
CA GLN A 61 -1.77 -25.18 45.37
C GLN A 61 -0.99 -24.54 44.22
N TYR A 62 -1.57 -23.56 43.52
CA TYR A 62 -0.87 -22.81 42.48
C TYR A 62 0.36 -22.07 43.01
N ILE A 63 0.28 -21.42 44.18
CA ILE A 63 1.44 -20.78 44.84
C ILE A 63 2.53 -21.82 45.14
N SER A 64 2.14 -23.02 45.57
CA SER A 64 3.08 -24.12 45.86
C SER A 64 3.79 -24.65 44.60
N LEU A 65 3.17 -24.54 43.42
CA LEU A 65 3.79 -24.90 42.13
C LEU A 65 4.88 -23.92 41.69
N LEU A 66 4.82 -22.68 42.17
CA LEU A 66 5.75 -21.62 41.77
C LEU A 66 7.04 -21.60 42.61
N ASP A 67 7.16 -22.49 43.59
CA ASP A 67 8.15 -22.46 44.68
C ASP A 67 8.37 -21.05 45.25
N ILE A 68 7.26 -20.34 45.50
CA ILE A 68 7.28 -19.05 46.20
C ILE A 68 7.48 -19.35 47.68
N GLY A 69 8.74 -19.56 48.06
CA GLY A 69 9.17 -19.37 49.43
C GLY A 69 8.89 -17.92 49.85
N THR A 70 7.72 -17.70 50.47
CA THR A 70 7.42 -16.56 51.35
C THR A 70 8.10 -15.22 50.99
N ASN A 71 7.70 -14.54 49.91
CA ASN A 71 7.87 -13.09 49.61
C ASN A 71 9.17 -12.32 50.01
N LYS A 72 10.25 -12.96 50.46
CA LYS A 72 11.54 -12.38 50.85
C LYS A 72 12.61 -13.45 50.76
N ILE A 73 13.55 -13.29 49.84
CA ILE A 73 14.81 -14.04 49.85
C ILE A 73 15.93 -13.03 50.07
N THR A 74 16.59 -13.14 51.21
CA THR A 74 17.84 -12.45 51.51
C THR A 74 18.98 -13.36 51.05
N ILE A 75 19.65 -13.03 49.96
CA ILE A 75 20.82 -13.79 49.52
C ILE A 75 22.07 -13.11 50.08
N HIS A 76 22.91 -13.90 50.76
CA HIS A 76 24.27 -13.50 51.11
C HIS A 76 25.21 -13.97 50.00
N PHE A 77 25.73 -13.02 49.23
CA PHE A 77 26.84 -13.27 48.31
C PHE A 77 27.95 -12.27 48.64
N GLU A 78 29.17 -12.78 48.88
CA GLU A 78 30.36 -11.97 49.19
C GLU A 78 30.17 -10.96 50.34
N GLY A 79 29.42 -11.34 51.38
CA GLY A 79 29.26 -10.52 52.58
C GLY A 79 28.31 -9.32 52.47
N LYS A 80 27.54 -9.17 51.38
CA LYS A 80 26.47 -8.16 51.27
C LYS A 80 25.11 -8.81 51.04
N GLN A 81 24.10 -8.34 51.77
CA GLN A 81 22.69 -8.73 51.59
C GLN A 81 22.07 -7.93 50.44
N LYS A 82 21.33 -8.60 49.56
CA LYS A 82 20.47 -7.94 48.57
C LYS A 82 19.10 -8.60 48.55
N GLU A 83 18.05 -7.80 48.75
CA GLU A 83 16.64 -8.22 48.66
C GLU A 83 16.11 -8.02 47.23
N ILE A 84 15.36 -8.99 46.71
CA ILE A 84 14.64 -8.91 45.43
C ILE A 84 13.17 -9.30 45.66
N CYS A 85 12.22 -8.43 45.30
CA CYS A 85 10.77 -8.64 45.46
C CYS A 85 10.09 -9.07 44.14
N LEU A 86 9.20 -10.07 44.21
CA LEU A 86 8.31 -10.46 43.11
C LEU A 86 6.88 -9.93 43.34
N SER A 87 6.11 -9.74 42.27
CA SER A 87 4.77 -9.15 42.27
C SER A 87 3.74 -9.99 43.06
N PRO A 88 2.82 -9.38 43.82
CA PRO A 88 1.85 -10.12 44.64
C PRO A 88 0.82 -10.86 43.78
N ILE A 89 0.60 -12.15 44.07
CA ILE A 89 -0.48 -12.95 43.44
C ILE A 89 -1.84 -12.46 43.97
N PRO A 90 -2.83 -12.17 43.09
CA PRO A 90 -4.11 -11.63 43.53
C PRO A 90 -4.88 -12.55 44.49
N VAL A 91 -5.62 -11.94 45.42
CA VAL A 91 -6.48 -12.64 46.40
C VAL A 91 -7.93 -12.74 45.89
N GLN A 92 -8.34 -11.85 44.99
CA GLN A 92 -9.66 -11.94 44.36
C GLN A 92 -9.64 -12.95 43.22
N GLU A 93 -10.64 -13.83 43.18
CA GLU A 93 -10.74 -14.93 42.21
C GLU A 93 -10.65 -14.47 40.75
N LYS A 94 -11.42 -13.46 40.39
CA LYS A 94 -11.41 -12.89 39.04
C LYS A 94 -10.05 -12.29 38.64
N GLU A 95 -9.39 -11.63 39.58
CA GLU A 95 -8.07 -11.03 39.36
C GLU A 95 -6.99 -12.12 39.25
N PHE A 96 -7.14 -13.22 39.98
CA PHE A 96 -6.25 -14.38 39.95
C PHE A 96 -6.24 -15.05 38.57
N PHE A 97 -7.40 -15.34 37.99
CA PHE A 97 -7.47 -15.89 36.64
C PHE A 97 -6.97 -14.92 35.56
N THR A 98 -7.25 -13.62 35.74
CA THR A 98 -6.70 -12.56 34.88
C THR A 98 -5.17 -12.53 34.94
N TYR A 99 -4.59 -12.70 36.13
CA TYR A 99 -3.15 -12.76 36.33
C TYR A 99 -2.52 -13.96 35.61
N ILE A 100 -3.14 -15.15 35.68
CA ILE A 100 -2.69 -16.35 34.94
C ILE A 100 -2.70 -16.08 33.43
N CYS A 101 -3.81 -15.55 32.89
CA CYS A 101 -3.96 -15.27 31.46
C CYS A 101 -2.91 -14.25 30.96
N LYS A 102 -2.66 -13.19 31.74
CA LYS A 102 -1.64 -12.18 31.40
C LYS A 102 -0.22 -12.73 31.47
N LYS A 103 0.06 -13.59 32.46
CA LYS A 103 1.43 -14.03 32.76
C LYS A 103 1.91 -15.20 31.91
N TYR A 104 1.06 -16.20 31.64
CA TYR A 104 1.50 -17.42 30.95
C TYR A 104 0.93 -17.59 29.54
N ILE A 105 -0.22 -16.96 29.26
CA ILE A 105 -0.89 -17.03 27.97
C ILE A 105 -0.67 -15.73 27.16
N SER A 106 -0.26 -14.67 27.87
CA SER A 106 0.03 -13.33 27.35
C SER A 106 -1.17 -12.58 26.78
N LEU A 107 -2.35 -12.86 27.34
CA LEU A 107 -3.61 -12.17 27.02
C LEU A 107 -3.84 -11.01 27.99
N GLN A 108 -3.84 -9.79 27.47
CA GLN A 108 -4.16 -8.56 28.20
C GLN A 108 -5.66 -8.29 28.29
N LYS A 109 -6.43 -8.74 27.30
CA LYS A 109 -7.91 -8.66 27.25
C LYS A 109 -8.51 -10.00 26.86
N GLU A 110 -9.78 -10.20 27.16
CA GLU A 110 -10.49 -11.42 26.74
C GLU A 110 -10.69 -11.43 25.21
N PRO A 111 -10.24 -12.48 24.49
CA PRO A 111 -10.42 -12.57 23.03
C PRO A 111 -11.88 -12.45 22.59
N ARG A 112 -12.83 -13.00 23.36
CA ARG A 112 -14.27 -12.87 23.10
C ARG A 112 -14.75 -11.42 23.06
N LEU A 113 -14.24 -10.57 23.95
CA LEU A 113 -14.63 -9.15 24.02
C LEU A 113 -14.03 -8.38 22.86
N CYS A 114 -12.75 -8.65 22.55
CA CYS A 114 -12.10 -8.05 21.38
C CYS A 114 -12.78 -8.46 20.07
N LEU A 115 -13.23 -9.70 19.96
CA LEU A 115 -13.98 -10.20 18.80
C LEU A 115 -15.37 -9.54 18.70
N LEU A 116 -16.10 -9.42 19.81
CA LEU A 116 -17.38 -8.74 19.85
C LEU A 116 -17.26 -7.26 19.43
N GLU A 117 -16.27 -6.55 19.97
CA GLU A 117 -15.99 -5.17 19.56
C GLU A 117 -15.69 -5.06 18.06
N LEU A 118 -14.94 -6.02 17.50
CA LEU A 118 -14.64 -6.06 16.07
C LEU A 118 -15.91 -6.28 15.24
N TYR A 119 -16.77 -7.23 15.63
CA TYR A 119 -18.05 -7.42 14.95
C TYR A 119 -18.93 -6.17 14.98
N GLN A 120 -19.04 -5.51 16.13
CA GLN A 120 -19.82 -4.27 16.26
C GLN A 120 -19.27 -3.16 15.36
N LYS A 121 -17.96 -2.92 15.43
CA LYS A 121 -17.27 -1.91 14.60
C LYS A 121 -17.42 -2.19 13.11
N THR A 122 -17.28 -3.45 12.71
CA THR A 122 -17.41 -3.86 11.31
C THR A 122 -18.85 -3.77 10.80
N SER A 123 -19.83 -4.02 11.68
CA SER A 123 -21.26 -3.88 11.33
C SER A 123 -21.64 -2.41 11.10
N VAL A 124 -21.10 -1.49 11.90
CA VAL A 124 -21.29 -0.04 11.68
C VAL A 124 -20.70 0.37 10.33
N ASP A 125 -19.47 -0.05 10.02
CA ASP A 125 -18.83 0.25 8.73
C ASP A 125 -19.67 -0.29 7.55
N LEU A 126 -20.23 -1.50 7.68
CA LEU A 126 -21.11 -2.10 6.67
C LEU A 126 -22.41 -1.31 6.48
N GLN A 127 -23.05 -0.87 7.58
CA GLN A 127 -24.25 -0.04 7.53
C GLN A 127 -24.00 1.29 6.82
N GLU A 128 -22.90 1.98 7.15
CA GLU A 128 -22.54 3.24 6.49
C GLU A 128 -22.36 3.06 4.97
N ILE A 129 -21.75 1.96 4.53
CA ILE A 129 -21.58 1.65 3.11
C ILE A 129 -22.93 1.39 2.44
N GLU A 130 -23.82 0.61 3.07
CA GLU A 130 -25.14 0.32 2.52
C GLU A 130 -26.01 1.57 2.40
N GLU A 131 -25.95 2.45 3.39
CA GLU A 131 -26.61 3.76 3.36
C GLU A 131 -26.08 4.63 2.21
N ARG A 132 -24.76 4.65 1.99
CA ARG A 132 -24.15 5.38 0.87
C ARG A 132 -24.54 4.84 -0.49
N ILE A 133 -24.50 3.51 -0.67
CA ILE A 133 -24.96 2.86 -1.91
C ILE A 133 -26.41 3.27 -2.20
N SER A 134 -27.29 3.09 -1.21
CA SER A 134 -28.72 3.43 -1.33
C SER A 134 -28.94 4.91 -1.65
N LYS A 135 -28.17 5.81 -1.02
CA LYS A 135 -28.21 7.26 -1.27
C LYS A 135 -27.83 7.57 -2.72
N TYR A 136 -26.73 7.02 -3.23
CA TYR A 136 -26.25 7.31 -4.57
C TYR A 136 -27.14 6.69 -5.65
N GLU A 137 -27.67 5.48 -5.43
CA GLU A 137 -28.64 4.86 -6.34
C GLU A 137 -29.90 5.71 -6.49
N LYS A 138 -30.46 6.22 -5.39
CA LYS A 138 -31.59 7.16 -5.42
C LYS A 138 -31.26 8.44 -6.21
N GLN A 139 -30.09 9.03 -5.98
CA GLN A 139 -29.66 10.22 -6.72
C GLN A 139 -29.47 9.96 -8.23
N ILE A 140 -29.02 8.76 -8.60
CA ILE A 140 -28.89 8.34 -10.00
C ILE A 140 -30.29 8.22 -10.64
N GLU A 141 -31.25 7.60 -9.95
CA GLU A 141 -32.62 7.50 -10.44
C GLU A 141 -33.28 8.86 -10.63
N GLU A 142 -33.16 9.75 -9.64
CA GLU A 142 -33.69 11.12 -9.71
C GLU A 142 -33.12 11.88 -10.90
N GLN A 143 -31.80 11.82 -11.11
CA GLN A 143 -31.16 12.47 -12.25
C GLN A 143 -31.59 11.86 -13.58
N ASN A 144 -31.73 10.54 -13.67
CA ASN A 144 -32.19 9.87 -14.88
C ASN A 144 -33.65 10.23 -15.23
N ARG A 145 -34.52 10.45 -14.23
CA ARG A 145 -35.88 10.97 -14.47
C ARG A 145 -35.85 12.39 -15.03
N GLN A 146 -34.99 13.25 -14.48
CA GLN A 146 -34.79 14.63 -14.95
C GLN A 146 -34.13 14.72 -16.34
N LYS A 147 -33.33 13.73 -16.77
CA LYS A 147 -32.72 13.66 -18.12
C LYS A 147 -33.75 13.71 -19.24
N ASN A 148 -34.98 13.27 -19.00
CA ASN A 148 -36.05 13.28 -20.01
C ASN A 148 -36.61 14.69 -20.26
N GLU A 149 -36.23 15.70 -19.46
CA GLU A 149 -36.79 17.06 -19.51
C GLU A 149 -35.74 18.16 -19.84
N LEU A 150 -34.45 17.98 -19.52
CA LEU A 150 -33.37 18.97 -19.74
C LEU A 150 -32.01 18.33 -20.08
N GLN A 151 -31.11 19.09 -20.73
CA GLN A 151 -29.77 18.60 -21.10
C GLN A 151 -28.95 18.16 -19.87
N PRO A 152 -28.47 16.90 -19.83
CA PRO A 152 -28.00 16.30 -18.58
C PRO A 152 -26.52 16.54 -18.26
N ASP A 153 -26.19 16.62 -16.97
CA ASP A 153 -24.81 16.48 -16.47
C ASP A 153 -24.43 14.98 -16.38
N ASP A 154 -24.12 14.38 -17.54
CA ASP A 154 -23.82 12.94 -17.65
C ASP A 154 -22.63 12.51 -16.76
N TYR A 155 -21.70 13.43 -16.50
CA TYR A 155 -20.54 13.19 -15.63
C TYR A 155 -20.94 12.97 -14.17
N LYS A 156 -22.01 13.62 -13.68
CA LYS A 156 -22.48 13.42 -12.30
C LYS A 156 -23.05 12.01 -12.11
N VAL A 157 -23.82 11.51 -13.08
CA VAL A 157 -24.34 10.14 -13.05
C VAL A 157 -23.19 9.13 -13.12
N GLN A 158 -22.21 9.36 -14.00
CA GLN A 158 -21.04 8.48 -14.12
C GLN A 158 -20.20 8.46 -12.83
N LEU A 159 -20.01 9.61 -12.19
CA LEU A 159 -19.33 9.73 -10.89
C LEU A 159 -20.06 8.91 -9.82
N LEU A 160 -21.37 9.09 -9.66
CA LEU A 160 -22.16 8.35 -8.68
C LEU A 160 -22.10 6.83 -8.92
N LYS A 161 -22.17 6.38 -10.18
CA LYS A 161 -22.02 4.96 -10.54
C LYS A 161 -20.65 4.41 -10.15
N TYR A 162 -19.59 5.18 -10.36
CA TYR A 162 -18.25 4.80 -9.94
C TYR A 162 -18.18 4.60 -8.42
N TYR A 163 -18.70 5.56 -7.63
CA TYR A 163 -18.74 5.44 -6.17
C TYR A 163 -19.64 4.31 -5.66
N VAL A 164 -20.74 3.99 -6.34
CA VAL A 164 -21.56 2.81 -6.04
C VAL A 164 -20.72 1.53 -6.19
N ASN A 165 -20.04 1.36 -7.33
CA ASN A 165 -19.18 0.19 -7.56
C ASN A 165 -18.06 0.09 -6.51
N LEU A 166 -17.40 1.21 -6.20
CA LEU A 166 -16.34 1.27 -5.21
C LEU A 166 -16.84 0.87 -3.80
N ASN A 167 -18.04 1.29 -3.42
CA ASN A 167 -18.67 0.90 -2.16
C ASN A 167 -19.12 -0.58 -2.17
N ILE A 168 -19.57 -1.12 -3.30
CA ILE A 168 -19.88 -2.55 -3.45
C ILE A 168 -18.62 -3.40 -3.25
N GLU A 169 -17.49 -2.98 -3.83
CA GLU A 169 -16.20 -3.66 -3.63
C GLU A 169 -15.78 -3.65 -2.16
N ALA A 170 -15.88 -2.51 -1.47
CA ALA A 170 -15.62 -2.41 -0.03
C ALA A 170 -16.57 -3.28 0.80
N LYS A 171 -17.86 -3.31 0.46
CA LYS A 171 -18.84 -4.21 1.10
C LYS A 171 -18.41 -5.67 0.98
N ASN A 172 -17.99 -6.10 -0.21
CA ASN A 172 -17.51 -7.46 -0.43
C ASN A 172 -16.23 -7.77 0.36
N GLU A 173 -15.30 -6.82 0.44
CA GLU A 173 -14.08 -6.93 1.26
C GLU A 173 -14.43 -7.10 2.76
N ILE A 174 -15.37 -6.30 3.27
CA ILE A 174 -15.84 -6.37 4.66
C ILE A 174 -16.53 -7.70 4.95
N ILE A 175 -17.41 -8.18 4.06
CA ILE A 175 -18.07 -9.48 4.20
C ILE A 175 -17.04 -10.61 4.22
N LYS A 176 -16.01 -10.53 3.35
CA LYS A 176 -14.91 -11.49 3.36
C LYS A 176 -14.13 -11.45 4.67
N PHE A 177 -13.85 -10.26 5.22
CA PHE A 177 -13.22 -10.12 6.52
C PHE A 177 -14.06 -10.77 7.64
N LEU A 178 -15.37 -10.46 7.69
CA LEU A 178 -16.32 -11.01 8.67
C LEU A 178 -16.45 -12.54 8.62
N THR A 179 -16.38 -13.13 7.43
CA THR A 179 -16.55 -14.58 7.22
C THR A 179 -15.25 -15.38 7.31
N SER A 180 -14.10 -14.70 7.34
CA SER A 180 -12.77 -15.33 7.35
C SER A 180 -12.22 -15.52 8.77
N ARG A 181 -11.15 -16.32 8.89
CA ARG A 181 -10.37 -16.42 10.13
C ARG A 181 -9.66 -15.11 10.50
N ASN A 182 -9.59 -14.13 9.58
CA ASN A 182 -8.86 -12.88 9.80
C ASN A 182 -9.43 -12.07 10.96
N ILE A 183 -10.76 -12.00 11.10
CA ILE A 183 -11.37 -11.29 12.23
C ILE A 183 -10.98 -11.88 13.59
N LYS A 184 -10.87 -13.21 13.66
CA LYS A 184 -10.40 -13.93 14.84
C LYS A 184 -8.92 -13.63 15.12
N MET A 185 -8.08 -13.65 14.09
CA MET A 185 -6.66 -13.28 14.21
C MET A 185 -6.49 -11.84 14.70
N CYS A 186 -7.24 -10.88 14.16
CA CYS A 186 -7.23 -9.49 14.64
C CYS A 186 -7.73 -9.38 16.08
N ALA A 187 -8.73 -10.17 16.48
CA ALA A 187 -9.22 -10.21 17.86
C ALA A 187 -8.12 -10.70 18.81
N LEU A 188 -7.38 -11.74 18.39
CA LEU A 188 -6.29 -12.35 19.16
C LEU A 188 -5.08 -11.41 19.28
N GLU A 189 -4.77 -10.67 18.21
CA GLU A 189 -3.70 -9.66 18.25
C GLU A 189 -4.06 -8.52 19.21
N LYS A 190 -5.31 -8.02 19.15
CA LYS A 190 -5.80 -6.98 20.06
C LYS A 190 -5.91 -7.44 21.51
N SER A 191 -6.08 -8.73 21.74
CA SER A 191 -6.15 -9.31 23.07
C SER A 191 -4.77 -9.61 23.67
N SER A 192 -3.74 -9.78 22.84
CA SER A 192 -2.39 -10.17 23.26
C SER A 192 -1.46 -8.98 23.53
N SER A 193 -0.36 -9.21 24.26
CA SER A 193 0.73 -8.21 24.35
C SER A 193 1.50 -8.11 23.02
N LYS A 194 1.61 -6.89 22.48
CA LYS A 194 2.24 -6.59 21.17
C LYS A 194 3.62 -7.22 20.94
N PHE A 195 4.38 -7.51 22.00
CA PHE A 195 5.78 -7.93 21.89
C PHE A 195 6.00 -9.45 21.73
N GLU A 196 5.04 -10.29 22.11
CA GLU A 196 5.24 -11.76 22.07
C GLU A 196 4.53 -12.47 20.92
N PHE A 197 3.40 -11.95 20.45
CA PHE A 197 2.62 -12.56 19.36
C PHE A 197 3.37 -12.51 18.01
N ILE A 198 4.21 -11.48 17.82
CA ILE A 198 5.01 -11.28 16.60
C ILE A 198 6.07 -12.38 16.45
N SER A 199 6.57 -12.98 17.53
CA SER A 199 7.71 -13.90 17.47
C SER A 199 7.38 -15.36 17.13
N SER A 200 6.12 -15.80 17.32
CA SER A 200 5.74 -17.21 17.15
C SER A 200 4.89 -17.51 15.91
N LEU A 201 4.44 -16.47 15.17
CA LEU A 201 3.58 -16.61 13.99
C LEU A 201 4.01 -15.79 12.76
N SER A 202 5.09 -15.00 12.83
CA SER A 202 5.65 -14.34 11.64
C SER A 202 6.51 -15.36 10.89
N PHE A 203 6.20 -15.71 9.64
CA PHE A 203 6.98 -15.11 8.56
C PHE A 203 6.24 -14.95 7.20
N PHE A 204 4.98 -15.35 7.03
CA PHE A 204 4.26 -15.14 5.74
C PHE A 204 2.73 -14.97 5.83
N GLN A 205 2.19 -14.61 6.99
CA GLN A 205 0.82 -14.09 7.02
C GLN A 205 0.90 -12.58 6.93
N GLN A 206 0.38 -12.06 5.82
CA GLN A 206 -0.27 -10.75 5.72
C GLN A 206 -0.60 -10.22 7.14
N GLU A 207 -0.12 -9.03 7.49
CA GLU A 207 -0.53 -8.35 8.74
C GLU A 207 -2.02 -8.57 8.99
N PRO A 208 -2.52 -8.68 10.24
CA PRO A 208 -3.95 -8.90 10.50
C PRO A 208 -4.78 -7.73 9.93
N TYR A 209 -5.07 -7.81 8.63
CA TYR A 209 -5.71 -6.75 7.87
C TYR A 209 -7.15 -6.66 8.33
N THR A 210 -7.59 -5.44 8.64
CA THR A 210 -9.01 -5.10 8.69
C THR A 210 -9.55 -5.15 7.25
N TYR A 211 -9.64 -4.00 6.58
CA TYR A 211 -10.10 -3.83 5.21
C TYR A 211 -9.89 -2.35 4.82
N SER A 212 -9.78 -2.10 3.52
CA SER A 212 -9.37 -0.81 2.94
C SER A 212 -10.27 0.35 3.39
N TYR A 213 -11.58 0.12 3.50
CA TYR A 213 -12.55 1.13 3.93
C TYR A 213 -12.20 1.76 5.27
N ARG A 214 -11.79 0.97 6.26
CA ARG A 214 -11.54 1.47 7.62
C ARG A 214 -10.32 2.38 7.71
N ASN A 215 -9.36 2.19 6.81
CA ASN A 215 -8.16 3.00 6.76
C ASN A 215 -8.44 4.37 6.13
N GLN A 216 -9.35 4.43 5.14
CA GLN A 216 -9.64 5.64 4.37
C GLN A 216 -11.13 5.76 4.00
N PRO A 217 -12.05 5.97 4.98
CA PRO A 217 -13.49 5.97 4.70
C PRO A 217 -13.92 7.10 3.75
N LEU A 218 -13.21 8.25 3.80
CA LEU A 218 -13.48 9.40 2.92
C LEU A 218 -13.26 9.10 1.43
N ARG A 219 -12.43 8.10 1.09
CA ARG A 219 -12.20 7.68 -0.31
C ARG A 219 -13.47 7.14 -0.96
N TYR A 220 -14.42 6.68 -0.15
CA TYR A 220 -15.67 6.05 -0.60
C TYR A 220 -16.85 7.03 -0.61
N ASP A 221 -16.63 8.31 -0.31
CA ASP A 221 -17.67 9.34 -0.29
C ASP A 221 -17.52 10.31 -1.48
N ALA A 222 -18.48 10.26 -2.41
CA ALA A 222 -18.53 11.13 -3.58
C ALA A 222 -18.65 12.62 -3.20
N ASP A 223 -19.28 12.94 -2.06
CA ASP A 223 -19.47 14.32 -1.60
C ASP A 223 -18.18 14.93 -1.03
N LYS A 224 -17.16 14.08 -0.79
CA LYS A 224 -15.83 14.46 -0.30
C LYS A 224 -14.79 14.51 -1.41
N LEU A 225 -15.18 14.29 -2.67
CA LEU A 225 -14.30 14.47 -3.81
C LEU A 225 -13.73 15.88 -3.82
N SER A 226 -12.40 15.99 -3.77
CA SER A 226 -11.72 17.28 -3.89
C SER A 226 -11.66 17.71 -5.35
N HIS A 227 -11.90 19.01 -5.58
CA HIS A 227 -11.78 19.62 -6.91
C HIS A 227 -10.42 20.31 -7.12
N ILE A 228 -9.56 20.31 -6.11
CA ILE A 228 -8.32 21.08 -6.08
C ILE A 228 -7.13 20.31 -5.46
N ALA A 229 -7.32 19.09 -4.95
CA ALA A 229 -6.26 18.31 -4.29
C ALA A 229 -5.00 18.10 -5.13
N ASN A 230 -5.16 17.89 -6.43
CA ASN A 230 -4.05 17.72 -7.36
C ASN A 230 -3.26 19.02 -7.65
N LYS A 231 -3.75 20.19 -7.22
CA LYS A 231 -3.24 21.50 -7.64
C LYS A 231 -2.17 22.08 -6.72
N PHE A 232 -2.14 21.66 -5.45
CA PHE A 232 -1.32 22.28 -4.41
C PHE A 232 -0.45 21.23 -3.69
N LEU A 233 0.37 20.51 -4.44
CA LEU A 233 1.11 19.34 -3.95
C LEU A 233 2.12 19.64 -2.81
N ASP A 234 2.56 20.89 -2.70
CA ASP A 234 3.57 21.31 -1.71
C ASP A 234 2.98 21.88 -0.41
N VAL A 235 1.65 21.94 -0.27
CA VAL A 235 1.01 22.54 0.91
C VAL A 235 0.74 21.49 1.99
N THR A 236 0.70 21.92 3.25
CA THR A 236 0.41 21.01 4.36
C THR A 236 -1.07 20.59 4.37
N ILE A 237 -1.37 19.43 4.97
CA ILE A 237 -2.77 18.94 5.08
C ILE A 237 -3.72 19.97 5.73
N PRO A 238 -3.35 20.68 6.82
CA PRO A 238 -4.21 21.73 7.39
C PRO A 238 -4.46 22.89 6.42
N GLU A 239 -3.43 23.32 5.70
CA GLU A 239 -3.55 24.38 4.69
C GLU A 239 -4.45 23.93 3.53
N MET A 240 -4.31 22.69 3.06
CA MET A 240 -5.16 22.12 2.02
C MET A 240 -6.65 22.16 2.42
N ARG A 241 -6.97 21.81 3.67
CA ARG A 241 -8.35 21.90 4.19
C ARG A 241 -8.88 23.34 4.21
N ASN A 242 -8.02 24.32 4.48
CA ASN A 242 -8.40 25.72 4.43
C ASN A 242 -8.63 26.16 2.98
N LEU A 243 -7.78 25.73 2.04
CA LEU A 243 -7.97 25.99 0.61
C LEU A 243 -9.26 25.38 0.07
N GLU A 244 -9.64 24.17 0.50
CA GLU A 244 -10.91 23.56 0.12
C GLU A 244 -12.13 24.35 0.61
N LYS A 245 -12.03 24.98 1.79
CA LYS A 245 -13.06 25.90 2.28
C LYS A 245 -13.10 27.18 1.46
N LEU A 246 -11.95 27.82 1.23
CA LEU A 246 -11.86 29.03 0.41
C LEU A 246 -12.42 28.80 -1.00
N TYR A 247 -12.12 27.65 -1.62
CA TYR A 247 -12.65 27.30 -2.93
C TYR A 247 -14.19 27.25 -2.97
N LYS A 248 -14.84 26.86 -1.86
CA LYS A 248 -16.30 26.77 -1.75
C LYS A 248 -16.95 28.09 -1.31
N ASP A 249 -16.36 28.72 -0.30
CA ASP A 249 -16.98 29.81 0.45
C ASP A 249 -16.52 31.19 -0.04
N SER A 250 -15.27 31.32 -0.51
CA SER A 250 -14.65 32.58 -0.93
C SER A 250 -13.80 32.41 -2.20
N PRO A 251 -14.41 32.18 -3.39
CA PRO A 251 -13.66 31.88 -4.62
C PRO A 251 -12.62 32.95 -5.01
N SER A 252 -12.91 34.24 -4.79
CA SER A 252 -11.95 35.32 -5.10
C SER A 252 -10.65 35.18 -4.31
N GLU A 253 -10.74 34.98 -3.00
CA GLU A 253 -9.58 34.79 -2.12
C GLU A 253 -8.80 33.52 -2.49
N PHE A 254 -9.51 32.46 -2.89
CA PHE A 254 -8.87 31.24 -3.38
C PHE A 254 -8.01 31.51 -4.63
N TYR A 255 -8.53 32.27 -5.60
CA TYR A 255 -7.78 32.53 -6.84
C TYR A 255 -6.63 33.51 -6.64
N GLU A 256 -6.73 34.47 -5.72
CA GLU A 256 -5.60 35.30 -5.29
C GLU A 256 -4.48 34.43 -4.68
N TYR A 257 -4.85 33.49 -3.81
CA TYR A 257 -3.90 32.52 -3.27
C TYR A 257 -3.27 31.67 -4.38
N ALA A 258 -4.07 31.15 -5.31
CA ALA A 258 -3.58 30.30 -6.40
C ALA A 258 -2.57 31.03 -7.29
N GLN A 259 -2.82 32.29 -7.62
CA GLN A 259 -1.89 33.11 -8.39
C GLN A 259 -0.58 33.33 -7.64
N LYS A 260 -0.66 33.66 -6.34
CA LYS A 260 0.52 33.81 -5.49
C LYS A 260 1.32 32.51 -5.41
N TYR A 261 0.65 31.38 -5.22
CA TYR A 261 1.26 30.06 -5.19
C TYR A 261 2.01 29.75 -6.50
N ILE A 262 1.41 30.04 -7.65
CA ILE A 262 2.04 29.84 -8.98
C ILE A 262 3.36 30.60 -9.10
N ILE A 263 3.41 31.84 -8.60
CA ILE A 263 4.60 32.70 -8.63
C ILE A 263 5.63 32.20 -7.61
N ASP A 264 5.22 32.03 -6.35
CA ASP A 264 6.11 31.68 -5.24
C ASP A 264 6.78 30.31 -5.46
N LYS A 265 6.05 29.36 -6.05
CA LYS A 265 6.52 28.00 -6.36
C LYS A 265 7.12 27.85 -7.75
N LYS A 266 7.19 28.92 -8.54
CA LYS A 266 7.81 28.90 -9.88
C LYS A 266 7.26 27.78 -10.76
N ILE A 267 5.93 27.66 -10.79
CA ILE A 267 5.24 26.54 -11.44
C ILE A 267 5.56 26.48 -12.93
N ILE A 268 5.66 27.63 -13.60
CA ILE A 268 5.98 27.70 -15.03
C ILE A 268 7.39 27.14 -15.28
N GLU A 269 8.37 27.58 -14.50
CA GLU A 269 9.76 27.12 -14.61
C GLU A 269 9.90 25.62 -14.33
N HIS A 270 9.10 25.07 -13.41
CA HIS A 270 9.04 23.62 -13.18
C HIS A 270 8.49 22.87 -14.40
N ILE A 271 7.42 23.35 -15.03
CA ILE A 271 6.90 22.73 -16.25
C ILE A 271 7.93 22.80 -17.37
N GLU A 272 8.61 23.93 -17.55
CA GLU A 272 9.69 24.07 -18.55
C GLU A 272 10.84 23.09 -18.30
N LYS A 273 11.20 22.88 -17.03
CA LYS A 273 12.20 21.87 -16.64
C LYS A 273 11.73 20.46 -17.04
N TYR A 274 10.48 20.10 -16.74
CA TYR A 274 9.93 18.80 -17.14
C TYR A 274 9.96 18.61 -18.66
N ILE A 275 9.60 19.63 -19.45
CA ILE A 275 9.66 19.60 -20.93
C ILE A 275 11.09 19.41 -21.43
N LYS A 276 12.08 19.97 -20.74
CA LYS A 276 13.49 19.85 -21.12
C LYS A 276 14.09 18.49 -20.76
N GLU A 277 13.60 17.86 -19.69
CA GLU A 277 14.25 16.68 -19.10
C GLU A 277 13.54 15.35 -19.40
N ASN A 278 12.28 15.37 -19.84
CA ASN A 278 11.50 14.17 -20.13
C ASN A 278 11.16 14.06 -21.63
N HIS A 279 11.40 12.89 -22.22
CA HIS A 279 11.22 12.63 -23.65
C HIS A 279 9.77 12.77 -24.14
N PHE A 280 8.75 12.39 -23.33
CA PHE A 280 7.34 12.55 -23.70
C PHE A 280 6.96 14.02 -23.78
N LEU A 281 7.31 14.78 -22.74
CA LEU A 281 7.02 16.21 -22.69
C LEU A 281 7.84 17.00 -23.74
N ASN A 282 9.08 16.60 -23.97
CA ASN A 282 9.93 17.20 -25.00
C ASN A 282 9.35 17.02 -26.42
N ALA A 283 8.77 15.86 -26.73
CA ALA A 283 8.11 15.62 -28.00
C ALA A 283 6.94 16.61 -28.24
N ARG A 284 6.31 17.09 -27.17
CA ARG A 284 5.23 18.10 -27.19
C ARG A 284 5.71 19.55 -27.03
N ARG A 285 7.02 19.80 -26.94
CA ARG A 285 7.61 21.12 -26.67
C ARG A 285 7.07 22.22 -27.59
N HIS A 286 6.89 21.91 -28.86
CA HIS A 286 6.42 22.87 -29.87
C HIS A 286 4.98 23.36 -29.65
N VAL A 287 4.18 22.69 -28.81
CA VAL A 287 2.85 23.16 -28.40
C VAL A 287 2.83 23.59 -26.94
N LEU A 288 3.53 22.86 -26.06
CA LEU A 288 3.59 23.19 -24.63
C LEU A 288 4.28 24.53 -24.37
N GLN A 289 5.40 24.82 -25.03
CA GLN A 289 6.11 26.09 -24.81
C GLN A 289 5.28 27.30 -25.27
N PRO A 290 4.68 27.33 -26.48
CA PRO A 290 3.77 28.41 -26.84
C PRO A 290 2.56 28.53 -25.91
N ALA A 291 2.01 27.43 -25.39
CA ALA A 291 0.94 27.51 -24.41
C ALA A 291 1.42 28.25 -23.15
N LEU A 292 2.55 27.85 -22.57
CA LEU A 292 3.14 28.51 -21.38
C LEU A 292 3.43 29.99 -21.62
N ASP A 293 4.00 30.35 -22.78
CA ASP A 293 4.27 31.75 -23.13
C ASP A 293 2.99 32.59 -23.18
N ASN A 294 1.88 31.99 -23.60
CA ASN A 294 0.57 32.64 -23.66
C ASN A 294 -0.13 32.69 -22.29
N TYR A 295 0.30 31.92 -21.29
CA TYR A 295 -0.31 31.99 -19.96
C TYR A 295 -0.33 33.41 -19.41
N GLN A 296 0.71 34.23 -19.64
CA GLN A 296 0.73 35.64 -19.20
C GLN A 296 0.25 36.63 -20.27
N LYS A 297 0.33 36.28 -21.56
CA LYS A 297 0.07 37.20 -22.68
C LYS A 297 -1.36 37.13 -23.18
N ASP A 298 -1.89 35.92 -23.30
CA ASP A 298 -3.23 35.63 -23.82
C ASP A 298 -3.77 34.36 -23.16
N LYS A 299 -4.53 34.58 -22.08
CA LYS A 299 -5.17 33.51 -21.31
C LYS A 299 -6.16 32.71 -22.16
N VAL A 300 -6.80 33.31 -23.16
CA VAL A 300 -7.76 32.60 -24.03
C VAL A 300 -7.03 31.58 -24.90
N LEU A 301 -5.89 31.95 -25.47
CA LEU A 301 -5.06 31.00 -26.22
C LEU A 301 -4.51 29.89 -25.31
N PHE A 302 -4.04 30.23 -24.11
CA PHE A 302 -3.63 29.23 -23.12
C PHE A 302 -4.75 28.24 -22.81
N LEU A 303 -5.96 28.74 -22.50
CA LEU A 303 -7.12 27.91 -22.19
C LEU A 303 -7.45 26.94 -23.31
N ASN A 304 -7.38 27.37 -24.57
CA ASN A 304 -7.74 26.52 -25.70
C ASN A 304 -6.70 25.43 -26.00
N LEU A 305 -5.43 25.68 -25.70
CA LEU A 305 -4.34 24.72 -25.97
C LEU A 305 -4.17 23.70 -24.84
N THR A 306 -4.23 24.15 -23.58
CA THR A 306 -3.79 23.36 -22.42
C THR A 306 -4.61 22.09 -22.17
N PRO A 307 -5.95 22.08 -22.22
CA PRO A 307 -6.73 20.86 -21.97
C PRO A 307 -6.42 19.72 -22.94
N LEU A 308 -6.16 20.04 -24.21
CA LEU A 308 -5.76 19.06 -25.21
C LEU A 308 -4.37 18.49 -24.92
N GLN A 309 -3.45 19.32 -24.42
CA GLN A 309 -2.13 18.84 -24.02
C GLN A 309 -2.19 17.96 -22.78
N ILE A 310 -3.03 18.29 -21.79
CA ILE A 310 -3.27 17.42 -20.62
C ILE A 310 -3.77 16.03 -21.06
N GLU A 311 -4.76 15.99 -21.96
CA GLU A 311 -5.25 14.72 -22.51
C GLU A 311 -4.17 13.95 -23.29
N GLY A 312 -3.34 14.67 -24.04
CA GLY A 312 -2.18 14.13 -24.74
C GLY A 312 -1.11 13.56 -23.80
N ILE A 313 -0.86 14.20 -22.66
CA ILE A 313 0.09 13.70 -21.66
C ILE A 313 -0.43 12.40 -21.04
N PHE A 314 -1.74 12.27 -20.77
CA PHE A 314 -2.31 10.99 -20.34
C PHE A 314 -2.21 9.89 -21.40
N TYR A 315 -2.31 10.25 -22.68
CA TYR A 315 -2.03 9.31 -23.77
C TYR A 315 -0.58 8.81 -23.69
N ASP A 316 0.39 9.72 -23.55
CA ASP A 316 1.81 9.37 -23.45
C ASP A 316 2.10 8.55 -22.20
N TYR A 317 1.42 8.84 -21.08
CA TYR A 317 1.49 8.04 -19.87
C TYR A 317 1.05 6.60 -20.16
N CYS A 318 -0.08 6.38 -20.83
CA CYS A 318 -0.49 5.03 -21.23
C CYS A 318 0.58 4.31 -22.05
N ILE A 319 1.22 5.01 -23.01
CA ILE A 319 2.32 4.46 -23.81
C ILE A 319 3.52 4.11 -22.92
N GLY A 320 3.88 4.98 -21.97
CA GLY A 320 4.94 4.74 -20.99
C GLY A 320 4.70 3.51 -20.12
N LEU A 321 3.45 3.19 -19.81
CA LEU A 321 3.06 1.96 -19.10
C LEU A 321 3.03 0.70 -19.99
N GLY A 322 3.35 0.81 -21.28
CA GLY A 322 3.33 -0.32 -22.21
C GLY A 322 1.95 -0.70 -22.72
N ILE A 323 0.94 0.16 -22.54
CA ILE A 323 -0.40 -0.09 -23.07
C ILE A 323 -0.37 0.03 -24.61
N PRO A 324 -0.89 -0.95 -25.37
CA PRO A 324 -0.82 -0.92 -26.82
C PRO A 324 -1.55 0.28 -27.43
N GLU A 325 -0.88 1.00 -28.33
CA GLU A 325 -1.38 2.22 -28.96
C GLU A 325 -2.77 2.07 -29.59
N LYS A 326 -3.00 0.94 -30.27
CA LYS A 326 -4.28 0.59 -30.90
C LYS A 326 -5.46 0.60 -29.92
N SER A 327 -5.20 0.31 -28.64
CA SER A 327 -6.20 0.30 -27.58
C SER A 327 -6.47 1.69 -26.96
N ILE A 328 -5.64 2.69 -27.28
CA ILE A 328 -5.66 4.03 -26.70
C ILE A 328 -6.17 5.06 -27.72
N GLN A 329 -5.88 4.89 -29.01
CA GLN A 329 -6.19 5.89 -30.06
C GLN A 329 -7.66 6.34 -30.09
N LYS A 330 -8.61 5.44 -29.78
CA LYS A 330 -10.06 5.75 -29.73
C LYS A 330 -10.59 5.94 -28.30
N ALA A 331 -9.74 5.78 -27.30
CA ALA A 331 -10.14 5.87 -25.90
C ALA A 331 -10.33 7.33 -25.47
N SER A 332 -11.45 7.61 -24.81
CA SER A 332 -11.69 8.84 -24.06
C SER A 332 -10.66 9.04 -22.94
N ILE A 333 -10.55 10.26 -22.41
CA ILE A 333 -9.68 10.52 -21.25
C ILE A 333 -10.02 9.59 -20.06
N GLY A 334 -11.30 9.32 -19.82
CA GLY A 334 -11.73 8.41 -18.75
C GLY A 334 -11.24 6.98 -18.96
N GLU A 335 -11.34 6.45 -20.18
CA GLU A 335 -10.84 5.10 -20.51
C GLU A 335 -9.31 5.02 -20.46
N LYS A 336 -8.60 6.10 -20.82
CA LYS A 336 -7.14 6.18 -20.65
C LYS A 336 -6.77 6.07 -19.17
N LEU A 337 -7.44 6.85 -18.32
CA LEU A 337 -7.24 6.84 -16.87
C LEU A 337 -7.58 5.47 -16.25
N ASP A 338 -8.63 4.80 -16.71
CA ASP A 338 -8.99 3.44 -16.25
C ASP A 338 -7.87 2.43 -16.52
N LYS A 339 -7.24 2.52 -17.70
CA LYS A 339 -6.09 1.68 -18.05
C LYS A 339 -4.85 2.02 -17.21
N ILE A 340 -4.64 3.29 -16.90
CA ILE A 340 -3.54 3.72 -16.01
C ILE A 340 -3.74 3.13 -14.61
N ILE A 341 -4.92 3.28 -14.00
CA ILE A 341 -5.19 2.76 -12.65
C ILE A 341 -5.07 1.24 -12.57
N ALA A 342 -5.46 0.52 -13.62
CA ALA A 342 -5.34 -0.93 -13.65
C ALA A 342 -3.88 -1.41 -13.50
N ILE A 343 -2.91 -0.59 -13.88
CA ILE A 343 -1.46 -0.89 -13.79
C ILE A 343 -0.83 -0.17 -12.60
N ASN A 344 -1.19 1.10 -12.38
CA ASN A 344 -0.71 1.95 -11.30
C ASN A 344 -1.89 2.42 -10.42
N PRO A 345 -2.29 1.62 -9.40
CA PRO A 345 -3.45 1.89 -8.56
C PRO A 345 -3.25 3.08 -7.60
N ASN A 346 -2.03 3.62 -7.49
CA ASN A 346 -1.68 4.73 -6.60
C ASN A 346 -1.88 6.11 -7.25
N LEU A 347 -2.63 6.19 -8.36
CA LEU A 347 -2.94 7.48 -8.99
C LEU A 347 -3.96 8.27 -8.14
N HIS A 348 -3.44 9.06 -7.20
CA HIS A 348 -4.23 10.02 -6.43
C HIS A 348 -4.94 11.02 -7.36
N ASP A 349 -6.16 11.45 -7.00
CA ASP A 349 -7.00 12.42 -7.73
C ASP A 349 -7.47 11.96 -9.13
N PHE A 350 -7.45 10.66 -9.40
CA PHE A 350 -8.03 10.08 -10.61
C PHE A 350 -9.48 10.51 -10.85
N GLU A 351 -10.28 10.55 -9.79
CA GLU A 351 -11.69 10.93 -9.85
C GLU A 351 -11.85 12.37 -10.36
N TYR A 352 -10.91 13.27 -10.00
CA TYR A 352 -10.89 14.63 -10.52
C TYR A 352 -10.70 14.64 -12.03
N PHE A 353 -9.64 13.98 -12.54
CA PHE A 353 -9.35 13.97 -13.97
C PHE A 353 -10.39 13.20 -14.79
N LYS A 354 -11.06 12.21 -14.20
CA LYS A 354 -12.08 11.41 -14.88
C LYS A 354 -13.45 12.08 -14.92
N PHE A 355 -13.85 12.80 -13.86
CA PHE A 355 -15.23 13.29 -13.73
C PHE A 355 -15.35 14.82 -13.64
N VAL A 356 -14.35 15.52 -13.12
CA VAL A 356 -14.39 16.98 -12.93
C VAL A 356 -13.70 17.72 -14.08
N PHE A 357 -12.45 17.36 -14.38
CA PHE A 357 -11.68 17.98 -15.46
C PHE A 357 -12.38 17.96 -16.83
N PRO A 358 -13.08 16.88 -17.26
CA PRO A 358 -13.76 16.87 -18.55
C PRO A 358 -14.84 17.94 -18.69
N LYS A 359 -15.45 18.38 -17.57
CA LYS A 359 -16.40 19.50 -17.59
C LYS A 359 -15.70 20.79 -18.01
N THR A 360 -14.53 21.10 -17.44
CA THR A 360 -13.70 22.25 -17.83
C THR A 360 -13.25 22.13 -19.27
N ARG A 361 -12.72 20.97 -19.66
CA ARG A 361 -12.25 20.69 -21.04
C ARG A 361 -13.36 20.88 -22.07
N ASN A 362 -14.55 20.36 -21.84
CA ASN A 362 -15.67 20.49 -22.78
C ASN A 362 -16.19 21.92 -22.84
N ARG A 363 -16.22 22.65 -21.71
CA ARG A 363 -16.60 24.06 -21.71
C ARG A 363 -15.67 24.91 -22.59
N VAL A 364 -14.36 24.67 -22.50
CA VAL A 364 -13.37 25.32 -23.36
C VAL A 364 -13.56 24.90 -24.83
N ALA A 365 -13.63 23.60 -25.11
CA ALA A 365 -13.72 23.07 -26.47
C ALA A 365 -14.99 23.52 -27.23
N HIS A 366 -16.10 23.75 -26.53
CA HIS A 366 -17.34 24.26 -27.13
C HIS A 366 -17.37 25.79 -27.31
N GLY A 367 -16.24 26.48 -27.09
CA GLY A 367 -16.09 27.90 -27.43
C GLY A 367 -17.01 28.83 -26.64
N LYS A 368 -17.41 28.46 -25.41
CA LYS A 368 -18.18 29.38 -24.56
C LYS A 368 -17.33 30.61 -24.28
N LEU A 369 -17.89 31.79 -24.55
CA LEU A 369 -17.24 33.07 -24.25
C LEU A 369 -17.06 33.19 -22.73
N PHE A 370 -15.83 33.06 -22.27
CA PHE A 370 -15.47 33.32 -20.87
C PHE A 370 -15.37 34.82 -20.65
N LYS A 371 -15.89 35.31 -19.52
CA LYS A 371 -15.53 36.65 -19.05
C LYS A 371 -14.05 36.68 -18.67
N GLU A 372 -13.41 37.84 -18.73
CA GLU A 372 -11.98 37.99 -18.45
C GLU A 372 -11.59 37.43 -17.07
N GLU A 373 -12.38 37.72 -16.04
CA GLU A 373 -12.17 37.20 -14.68
C GLU A 373 -12.23 35.67 -14.64
N GLU A 374 -13.25 35.07 -15.25
CA GLU A 374 -13.42 33.63 -15.33
C GLU A 374 -12.28 32.96 -16.13
N CYS A 375 -11.81 33.63 -17.19
CA CYS A 375 -10.68 33.19 -17.99
C CYS A 375 -9.40 33.10 -17.14
N ASN A 376 -9.15 34.11 -16.29
CA ASN A 376 -8.02 34.13 -15.36
C ASN A 376 -8.10 32.99 -14.35
N GLN A 377 -9.28 32.76 -13.77
CA GLN A 377 -9.53 31.71 -12.78
C GLN A 377 -9.29 30.30 -13.34
N ILE A 378 -9.91 30.00 -14.49
CA ILE A 378 -9.75 28.70 -15.16
C ILE A 378 -8.30 28.50 -15.61
N SER A 379 -7.62 29.56 -16.06
CA SER A 379 -6.22 29.46 -16.47
C SER A 379 -5.30 29.10 -15.30
N CYS A 380 -5.53 29.66 -14.11
CA CYS A 380 -4.75 29.30 -12.92
C CYS A 380 -4.91 27.80 -12.60
N THR A 381 -6.16 27.32 -12.58
CA THR A 381 -6.44 25.92 -12.26
C THR A 381 -5.90 24.95 -13.31
N LEU A 382 -5.96 25.30 -14.60
CA LEU A 382 -5.41 24.48 -15.68
C LEU A 382 -3.87 24.49 -15.73
N LEU A 383 -3.22 25.58 -15.34
CA LEU A 383 -1.76 25.59 -15.21
C LEU A 383 -1.30 24.63 -14.11
N LEU A 384 -2.02 24.60 -12.99
CA LEU A 384 -1.76 23.66 -11.91
C LEU A 384 -2.09 22.21 -12.30
N ASP A 385 -3.15 21.98 -13.10
CA ASP A 385 -3.40 20.65 -13.69
C ASP A 385 -2.27 20.21 -14.62
N LEU A 386 -1.79 21.12 -15.47
CA LEU A 386 -0.67 20.85 -16.36
C LEU A 386 0.61 20.51 -15.58
N HIS A 387 0.88 21.25 -14.50
CA HIS A 387 2.01 20.96 -13.61
C HIS A 387 1.93 19.56 -13.00
N ASP A 388 0.77 19.18 -12.47
CA ASP A 388 0.55 17.87 -11.87
C ASP A 388 0.74 16.73 -12.88
N VAL A 389 0.12 16.80 -14.07
CA VAL A 389 0.27 15.74 -15.08
C VAL A 389 1.68 15.66 -15.65
N CYS A 390 2.38 16.80 -15.77
CA CYS A 390 3.80 16.81 -16.14
C CYS A 390 4.64 16.08 -15.09
N GLY A 391 4.44 16.36 -13.80
CA GLY A 391 5.13 15.65 -12.72
C GLY A 391 4.90 14.13 -12.79
N ARG A 392 3.64 13.70 -12.99
CA ARG A 392 3.27 12.28 -13.05
C ARG A 392 3.94 11.54 -14.20
N VAL A 393 3.95 12.11 -15.41
CA VAL A 393 4.58 11.45 -16.57
C VAL A 393 6.10 11.39 -16.48
N THR A 394 6.70 12.11 -15.52
CA THR A 394 8.14 12.03 -15.21
C THR A 394 8.49 11.03 -14.09
N SER A 395 7.50 10.42 -13.43
CA SER A 395 7.74 9.46 -12.34
C SER A 395 8.47 8.21 -12.82
N ASP A 396 9.29 7.65 -11.93
CA ASP A 396 9.93 6.34 -12.02
C ASP A 396 8.95 5.16 -11.94
N ASN A 397 7.69 5.39 -11.55
CA ASN A 397 6.58 4.43 -11.70
C ASN A 397 6.18 4.20 -13.17
N ILE A 398 6.89 4.81 -14.12
CA ILE A 398 6.77 4.54 -15.55
C ILE A 398 8.00 3.74 -15.99
N PRO A 399 7.82 2.53 -16.53
CA PRO A 399 8.92 1.62 -16.88
C PRO A 399 10.07 2.25 -17.68
N VAL A 400 9.76 3.08 -18.68
CA VAL A 400 10.79 3.76 -19.49
C VAL A 400 11.59 4.79 -18.69
N ASN A 401 10.97 5.51 -17.75
CA ASN A 401 11.65 6.49 -16.92
C ASN A 401 12.59 5.80 -15.93
N LEU A 402 12.14 4.70 -15.30
CA LEU A 402 12.98 3.89 -14.42
C LEU A 402 14.20 3.33 -15.16
N LEU A 403 14.01 2.81 -16.38
CA LEU A 403 15.12 2.35 -17.21
C LEU A 403 16.17 3.44 -17.44
N VAL A 404 15.73 4.67 -17.73
CA VAL A 404 16.63 5.82 -17.93
C VAL A 404 17.40 6.16 -16.66
N ILE A 405 16.76 6.10 -15.48
CA ILE A 405 17.42 6.32 -14.19
C ILE A 405 18.51 5.27 -13.97
N LEU A 406 18.18 3.99 -14.13
CA LEU A 406 19.14 2.89 -13.96
C LEU A 406 20.35 3.01 -14.90
N LEU A 407 20.13 3.40 -16.16
CA LEU A 407 21.21 3.63 -17.12
C LEU A 407 22.10 4.82 -16.74
N LYS A 408 21.52 5.90 -16.22
CA LYS A 408 22.29 7.04 -15.69
C LYS A 408 23.15 6.63 -14.48
N GLU A 409 22.60 5.84 -13.57
CA GLU A 409 23.35 5.34 -12.41
C GLU A 409 24.51 4.43 -12.82
N ILE A 410 24.33 3.57 -13.82
CA ILE A 410 25.42 2.76 -14.38
C ILE A 410 26.50 3.65 -14.98
N LYS A 411 26.13 4.71 -15.71
CA LYS A 411 27.08 5.70 -16.23
C LYS A 411 27.89 6.36 -15.11
N GLU A 412 27.26 6.61 -13.96
CA GLU A 412 27.89 7.15 -12.75
C GLU A 412 28.59 6.09 -11.89
N SER A 413 28.69 4.84 -12.36
CA SER A 413 29.30 3.70 -11.64
C SER A 413 28.66 3.38 -10.29
N ARG A 414 27.35 3.60 -10.15
CA ARG A 414 26.57 3.28 -8.93
C ARG A 414 25.76 1.99 -9.11
N ASN A 415 25.64 1.20 -8.04
CA ASN A 415 24.78 0.01 -7.94
C ASN A 415 24.83 -0.94 -9.14
N ILE A 416 26.04 -1.11 -9.72
CA ILE A 416 26.20 -1.65 -11.07
C ILE A 416 25.54 -3.04 -11.22
N ASN A 417 25.84 -3.99 -10.33
CA ASN A 417 25.33 -5.36 -10.46
C ASN A 417 23.80 -5.45 -10.29
N SER A 418 23.22 -4.74 -9.32
CA SER A 418 21.77 -4.67 -9.13
C SER A 418 21.09 -4.06 -10.38
N ASN A 419 21.63 -2.95 -10.87
CA ASN A 419 21.08 -2.25 -12.02
C ASN A 419 21.20 -3.07 -13.32
N LEU A 420 22.27 -3.85 -13.50
CA LEU A 420 22.42 -4.76 -14.65
C LEU A 420 21.29 -5.80 -14.70
N ILE A 421 20.92 -6.37 -13.55
CA ILE A 421 19.84 -7.34 -13.46
C ILE A 421 18.49 -6.68 -13.81
N LYS A 422 18.21 -5.51 -13.23
CA LYS A 422 17.00 -4.73 -13.52
C LYS A 422 16.88 -4.40 -15.00
N ILE A 423 17.93 -3.87 -15.63
CA ILE A 423 17.94 -3.52 -17.05
C ILE A 423 17.74 -4.76 -17.94
N SER A 424 18.32 -5.90 -17.55
CA SER A 424 18.13 -7.16 -18.30
C SER A 424 16.69 -7.63 -18.29
N TYR A 425 16.00 -7.46 -17.15
CA TYR A 425 14.57 -7.72 -17.06
C TYR A 425 13.75 -6.70 -17.88
N ALA A 426 14.14 -5.43 -17.91
CA ALA A 426 13.49 -4.41 -18.76
C ALA A 426 13.57 -4.77 -20.25
N ASN A 427 14.76 -5.21 -20.70
CA ASN A 427 14.99 -5.66 -22.07
C ASN A 427 14.13 -6.87 -22.46
N LEU A 428 13.95 -7.81 -21.53
CA LEU A 428 13.06 -8.96 -21.68
C LEU A 428 11.59 -8.55 -21.91
N GLN A 429 11.15 -7.48 -21.25
CA GLN A 429 9.82 -6.89 -21.41
C GLN A 429 9.71 -5.99 -22.66
N GLY A 430 10.77 -5.85 -23.44
CA GLY A 430 10.79 -5.03 -24.65
C GLY A 430 10.81 -3.52 -24.40
N ILE A 431 11.14 -3.08 -23.18
CA ILE A 431 11.25 -1.67 -22.82
C ILE A 431 12.54 -1.11 -23.42
N LYS A 432 12.47 0.03 -24.11
CA LYS A 432 13.61 0.64 -24.80
C LYS A 432 13.89 2.04 -24.27
N CYS A 433 15.17 2.35 -24.09
CA CYS A 433 15.61 3.71 -23.77
C CYS A 433 15.44 4.62 -25.00
N PRO A 434 14.77 5.78 -24.88
CA PRO A 434 14.70 6.75 -25.95
C PRO A 434 16.07 7.36 -26.26
N ASN A 435 16.35 7.60 -27.55
CA ASN A 435 17.59 8.25 -28.01
C ASN A 435 17.79 9.65 -27.40
N PHE A 436 16.70 10.29 -26.99
CA PHE A 436 16.66 11.60 -26.34
C PHE A 436 17.70 11.78 -25.22
N TYR A 437 18.00 10.73 -24.45
CA TYR A 437 18.88 10.83 -23.28
C TYR A 437 20.37 10.67 -23.60
N ASN A 438 20.75 10.32 -24.84
CA ASN A 438 22.14 10.08 -25.25
C ASN A 438 22.90 9.10 -24.33
N LEU A 439 22.26 7.97 -23.97
CA LEU A 439 22.80 6.98 -23.03
C LEU A 439 23.47 5.77 -23.73
N GLN A 440 23.90 5.91 -24.98
CA GLN A 440 24.50 4.80 -25.74
C GLN A 440 25.72 4.20 -25.04
N GLU A 441 26.61 5.05 -24.50
CA GLU A 441 27.79 4.60 -23.74
C GLU A 441 27.41 3.71 -22.53
N ALA A 442 26.29 4.02 -21.86
CA ALA A 442 25.80 3.23 -20.73
C ALA A 442 25.22 1.90 -21.20
N ILE A 443 24.51 1.90 -22.33
CA ILE A 443 23.98 0.68 -22.96
C ILE A 443 25.13 -0.25 -23.36
N ASP A 444 26.18 0.29 -24.00
CA ASP A 444 27.36 -0.49 -24.40
C ASP A 444 28.09 -1.06 -23.16
N LEU A 445 28.16 -0.28 -22.07
CA LEU A 445 28.71 -0.76 -20.80
C LEU A 445 27.89 -1.88 -20.18
N VAL A 446 26.55 -1.81 -20.26
CA VAL A 446 25.66 -2.88 -19.82
C VAL A 446 25.94 -4.15 -20.60
N GLU A 447 25.99 -4.08 -21.93
CA GLU A 447 26.26 -5.24 -22.78
C GLU A 447 27.61 -5.88 -22.48
N LYS A 448 28.64 -5.07 -22.23
CA LYS A 448 29.96 -5.57 -21.83
C LYS A 448 29.90 -6.30 -20.48
N LYS A 449 29.34 -5.66 -19.45
CA LYS A 449 29.32 -6.20 -18.08
C LYS A 449 28.40 -7.41 -17.92
N CYS A 450 27.36 -7.54 -18.74
CA CYS A 450 26.51 -8.72 -18.78
C CYS A 450 27.27 -10.01 -19.14
N ASN A 451 28.44 -9.90 -19.78
CA ASN A 451 29.29 -11.05 -20.12
C ASN A 451 30.31 -11.42 -19.02
N GLU A 452 30.44 -10.62 -17.96
CA GLU A 452 31.43 -10.82 -16.90
C GLU A 452 30.94 -11.81 -15.85
N ASP A 453 31.84 -12.67 -15.35
CA ASP A 453 31.53 -13.67 -14.31
C ASP A 453 31.02 -13.02 -13.01
N GLN A 454 31.43 -11.78 -12.74
CA GLN A 454 31.01 -11.02 -11.56
C GLN A 454 29.49 -10.87 -11.46
N LEU A 455 28.78 -10.74 -12.61
CA LEU A 455 27.32 -10.69 -12.62
C LEU A 455 26.70 -12.03 -12.25
N PHE A 456 27.27 -13.15 -12.71
CA PHE A 456 26.77 -14.49 -12.44
C PHE A 456 27.00 -14.89 -10.97
N ASN A 457 28.12 -14.47 -10.38
CA ASN A 457 28.35 -14.60 -8.94
C ASN A 457 27.30 -13.84 -8.13
N TYR A 458 26.96 -12.61 -8.56
CA TYR A 458 25.91 -11.84 -7.91
C TYR A 458 24.50 -12.46 -8.08
N LEU A 459 24.21 -13.06 -9.24
CA LEU A 459 22.97 -13.83 -9.44
C LEU A 459 22.90 -15.05 -8.50
N TYR A 460 24.01 -15.75 -8.28
CA TYR A 460 24.08 -16.84 -7.30
C TYR A 460 23.75 -16.36 -5.88
N GLU A 461 24.34 -15.24 -5.46
CA GLU A 461 24.06 -14.62 -4.15
C GLU A 461 22.57 -14.25 -4.00
N ILE A 462 21.95 -13.73 -5.05
CA ILE A 462 20.51 -13.41 -5.01
C ILE A 462 19.68 -14.68 -4.92
N ILE A 463 19.95 -15.71 -5.74
CA ILE A 463 19.19 -16.97 -5.72
C ILE A 463 19.26 -17.62 -4.33
N THR A 464 20.45 -17.66 -3.74
CA THR A 464 20.67 -18.25 -2.40
C THR A 464 19.97 -17.46 -1.29
N LYS A 465 19.93 -16.13 -1.37
CA LYS A 465 19.17 -15.28 -0.43
C LYS A 465 17.66 -15.29 -0.67
N SER A 466 17.22 -15.60 -1.89
CA SER A 466 15.83 -15.53 -2.34
C SER A 466 15.08 -16.86 -2.28
N THR A 467 15.57 -17.86 -1.53
CA THR A 467 14.99 -19.22 -1.49
C THR A 467 13.50 -19.23 -1.16
N ASN A 468 13.03 -18.26 -0.37
CA ASN A 468 11.62 -18.08 0.00
C ASN A 468 10.84 -17.14 -0.95
N ASN A 469 11.48 -16.51 -1.93
CA ASN A 469 10.86 -15.61 -2.92
C ASN A 469 10.87 -16.25 -4.31
N LEU A 470 9.98 -17.21 -4.50
CA LEU A 470 9.84 -17.97 -5.75
C LEU A 470 9.44 -17.10 -6.95
N VAL A 471 8.80 -15.95 -6.72
CA VAL A 471 8.44 -14.99 -7.78
C VAL A 471 9.69 -14.32 -8.34
N LEU A 472 10.60 -13.90 -7.47
CA LEU A 472 11.90 -13.33 -7.86
C LEU A 472 12.76 -14.38 -8.56
N ILE A 473 12.80 -15.62 -8.06
CA ILE A 473 13.51 -16.74 -8.69
C ILE A 473 13.00 -16.99 -10.11
N LYS A 474 11.69 -16.99 -10.34
CA LYS A 474 11.09 -17.12 -11.69
C LYS A 474 11.55 -15.99 -12.63
N CYS A 475 11.68 -14.76 -12.13
CA CYS A 475 12.15 -13.64 -12.95
C CYS A 475 13.63 -13.80 -13.30
N ILE A 476 14.45 -14.24 -12.35
CA ILE A 476 15.88 -14.52 -12.56
C ILE A 476 16.07 -15.64 -13.58
N GLU A 477 15.27 -16.70 -13.53
CA GLU A 477 15.30 -17.78 -14.53
C GLU A 477 14.98 -17.26 -15.94
N LYS A 478 14.04 -16.32 -16.09
CA LYS A 478 13.78 -15.68 -17.40
C LYS A 478 15.02 -14.92 -17.90
N ILE A 479 15.73 -14.22 -17.00
CA ILE A 479 16.99 -13.52 -17.33
C ILE A 479 18.07 -14.52 -17.75
N LEU A 480 18.23 -15.63 -17.03
CA LEU A 480 19.18 -16.69 -17.37
C LEU A 480 18.87 -17.30 -18.76
N ASN A 481 17.60 -17.61 -19.02
CA ASN A 481 17.17 -18.11 -20.34
C ASN A 481 17.44 -17.08 -21.46
N PHE A 482 17.24 -15.79 -21.18
CA PHE A 482 17.58 -14.73 -22.13
C PHE A 482 19.07 -14.70 -22.46
N TYR A 483 19.94 -14.81 -21.45
CA TYR A 483 21.39 -14.90 -21.66
C TYR A 483 21.80 -16.16 -22.41
N LYS A 484 21.21 -17.31 -22.07
CA LYS A 484 21.42 -18.57 -22.80
C LYS A 484 21.07 -18.43 -24.28
N ASN A 485 19.92 -17.83 -24.60
CA ASN A 485 19.49 -17.61 -25.98
C ASN A 485 20.43 -16.67 -26.76
N LYS A 486 21.13 -15.77 -26.06
CA LYS A 486 22.18 -14.91 -26.62
C LYS A 486 23.57 -15.55 -26.65
N GLY A 487 23.73 -16.79 -26.17
CA GLY A 487 25.03 -17.47 -26.10
C GLY A 487 25.98 -16.92 -25.02
N ILE A 488 25.45 -16.19 -24.03
CA ILE A 488 26.24 -15.56 -22.97
C ILE A 488 26.43 -16.55 -21.82
N GLN A 489 27.70 -16.82 -21.45
CA GLN A 489 28.08 -17.54 -20.22
C GLN A 489 27.31 -18.85 -19.97
N ILE A 490 27.25 -19.72 -20.99
CA ILE A 490 26.47 -20.97 -21.02
C ILE A 490 26.84 -21.94 -19.88
N HIS A 491 28.11 -21.95 -19.46
CA HIS A 491 28.57 -22.79 -18.34
C HIS A 491 27.93 -22.34 -17.01
N ASN A 492 28.08 -21.07 -16.66
CA ASN A 492 27.52 -20.48 -15.44
C ASN A 492 26.00 -20.55 -15.42
N HIS A 493 25.34 -20.43 -16.58
CA HIS A 493 23.91 -20.69 -16.72
C HIS A 493 23.51 -22.07 -16.21
N ASN A 494 24.22 -23.13 -16.63
CA ASN A 494 23.84 -24.51 -16.28
C ASN A 494 24.00 -24.79 -14.78
N GLU A 495 24.97 -24.17 -14.12
CA GLU A 495 25.14 -24.27 -12.67
C GLU A 495 24.02 -23.55 -11.93
N LEU A 496 23.76 -22.27 -12.26
CA LEU A 496 22.67 -21.49 -11.66
C LEU A 496 21.29 -22.12 -11.89
N PHE A 497 21.08 -22.72 -13.06
CA PHE A 497 19.82 -23.38 -13.38
C PHE A 497 19.59 -24.63 -12.50
N LYS A 498 20.64 -25.38 -12.15
CA LYS A 498 20.52 -26.52 -11.21
C LYS A 498 20.09 -26.05 -9.82
N GLU A 499 20.67 -24.96 -9.32
CA GLU A 499 20.30 -24.36 -8.03
C GLU A 499 18.81 -23.95 -8.01
N ILE A 500 18.33 -23.30 -9.07
CA ILE A 500 16.92 -22.93 -9.21
C ILE A 500 16.00 -24.17 -9.20
N GLN A 501 16.41 -25.26 -9.85
CA GLN A 501 15.63 -26.51 -9.88
C GLN A 501 15.53 -27.15 -8.49
N GLN A 502 16.61 -27.15 -7.72
CA GLN A 502 16.62 -27.66 -6.33
C GLN A 502 15.64 -26.87 -5.44
N ILE A 503 15.52 -25.56 -5.64
CA ILE A 503 14.56 -24.71 -4.90
C ILE A 503 13.11 -24.99 -5.34
N ARG A 504 12.87 -25.30 -6.61
CA ARG A 504 11.52 -25.57 -7.16
C ARG A 504 10.93 -26.92 -6.77
N GLU A 505 11.76 -27.91 -6.46
CA GLU A 505 11.29 -29.20 -5.94
C GLU A 505 10.54 -29.06 -4.59
N ILE A 506 10.61 -27.89 -3.95
CA ILE A 506 10.03 -27.62 -2.62
C ILE A 506 8.59 -27.05 -2.66
N GLU A 507 8.07 -26.48 -3.75
CA GLU A 507 6.70 -25.90 -3.72
C GLU A 507 5.94 -25.93 -5.06
N ILE A 508 4.85 -26.72 -5.08
CA ILE A 508 3.84 -26.75 -6.15
C ILE A 508 2.67 -25.83 -5.75
N SER A 509 2.56 -24.66 -6.38
CA SER A 509 1.28 -23.99 -6.75
C SER A 509 1.40 -22.49 -7.05
N ILE A 510 2.49 -22.00 -7.67
CA ILE A 510 2.52 -20.58 -8.08
C ILE A 510 1.82 -20.42 -9.42
N LYS A 511 0.59 -19.89 -9.39
CA LYS A 511 -0.13 -19.34 -10.55
C LYS A 511 0.82 -18.51 -11.42
N ASN A 512 0.69 -18.63 -12.75
CA ASN A 512 1.40 -17.83 -13.74
C ASN A 512 1.03 -16.34 -13.64
N LYS A 513 1.45 -15.65 -12.56
CA LYS A 513 1.38 -14.20 -12.49
C LYS A 513 2.61 -13.65 -13.22
N GLU A 514 2.39 -12.92 -14.31
CA GLU A 514 3.45 -12.12 -14.91
C GLU A 514 3.79 -10.97 -13.96
N VAL A 515 5.08 -10.81 -13.68
CA VAL A 515 5.62 -9.74 -12.84
C VAL A 515 6.07 -8.62 -13.78
N ASN A 516 5.54 -7.43 -13.58
CA ASN A 516 5.94 -6.28 -14.39
C ASN A 516 7.35 -5.78 -13.99
N PHE A 517 7.92 -4.88 -14.79
CA PHE A 517 9.29 -4.40 -14.56
C PHE A 517 9.47 -3.68 -13.22
N ILE A 518 8.48 -2.91 -12.76
CA ILE A 518 8.54 -2.15 -11.51
C ILE A 518 8.44 -3.11 -10.32
N GLU A 519 7.46 -4.01 -10.31
CA GLU A 519 7.31 -5.05 -9.27
C GLU A 519 8.61 -5.88 -9.12
N PHE A 520 9.30 -6.17 -10.23
CA PHE A 520 10.59 -6.86 -10.19
C PHE A 520 11.67 -6.03 -9.51
N CYS A 521 11.76 -4.73 -9.81
CA CYS A 521 12.75 -3.84 -9.20
C CYS A 521 12.52 -3.70 -7.69
N GLU A 522 11.27 -3.49 -7.27
CA GLU A 522 10.89 -3.41 -5.85
C GLU A 522 11.20 -4.71 -5.10
N ALA A 523 10.87 -5.87 -5.69
CA ALA A 523 11.18 -7.17 -5.10
C ALA A 523 12.69 -7.38 -4.92
N LEU A 524 13.50 -6.94 -5.89
CA LEU A 524 14.96 -7.03 -5.79
C LEU A 524 15.52 -6.07 -4.72
N ASP A 525 15.00 -4.83 -4.65
CA ASP A 525 15.43 -3.84 -3.67
C ASP A 525 15.06 -4.23 -2.24
N SER A 526 13.94 -4.93 -2.03
CA SER A 526 13.55 -5.45 -0.71
C SER A 526 14.49 -6.55 -0.16
N LEU A 527 15.35 -7.12 -1.01
CA LEU A 527 16.28 -8.20 -0.68
C LEU A 527 17.71 -7.71 -0.39
N LEU A 528 18.04 -6.48 -0.81
CA LEU A 528 19.35 -5.85 -0.64
C LEU A 528 19.37 -4.97 0.61
#